data_AF-A0A0B7MUI1-F1
#
_entry.id   AF-A0A0B7MUI1-F1
#
_cell.length_a   1.000
_cell.length_b   1.000
_cell.length_c   1.000
_cell.angle_alpha   90.00
_cell.angle_beta   90.00
_cell.angle_gamma   90.00
#
_symmetry.space_group_name_H-M   'P 1'
#
loop_
_entity.id
_entity.type
_entity.pdbx_description
1 polymer ?
#
loop_
_entity_poly.entity_id
_entity_poly.type
_entity_poly.pdbx_seq_one_letter_code
_entity_poly.pdbx_strand_id
1 'polypeptide(L)'
;MIDLAHHSPVTARDPNLDEPSALDYDGDTSSFLPTRVLIDVFHLIDIIPINLNHGMSTEFSRRLRDVLFANNSDNETMIRSYLDGLPDEDLNKMTFDQLMKKRPDWGLKRVRKHVRQPVKIATTVEALFNTYQDSNCVITGLPLFDKRCKKVASYDLETIKKGRIHLVFLGIIYVYR
;
A
#
# COMPACT_ATOMS: atom_id res chain seq x y z
N MET A 1 -19.36 -32.29 -45.13
CA MET A 1 -18.87 -33.52 -44.48
C MET A 1 -17.75 -33.07 -43.56
N ILE A 2 -18.00 -33.06 -42.25
CA ILE A 2 -17.06 -32.60 -41.21
C ILE A 2 -16.15 -33.78 -40.92
N ASP A 3 -14.84 -33.62 -41.10
CA ASP A 3 -13.86 -34.58 -40.57
C ASP A 3 -13.04 -33.91 -39.48
N LEU A 4 -13.13 -34.51 -38.30
CA LEU A 4 -12.79 -34.01 -36.99
C LEU A 4 -11.60 -34.84 -36.49
N ALA A 5 -10.40 -34.58 -36.99
CA ALA A 5 -9.27 -35.47 -36.73
C ALA A 5 -7.92 -34.76 -36.51
N HIS A 6 -7.90 -33.60 -35.86
CA HIS A 6 -6.67 -33.01 -35.32
C HIS A 6 -6.84 -32.55 -33.88
N HIS A 7 -7.03 -33.50 -32.97
CA HIS A 7 -6.70 -33.34 -31.56
C HIS A 7 -5.92 -34.57 -31.10
N SER A 8 -4.60 -34.46 -31.07
CA SER A 8 -3.76 -35.31 -30.21
C SER A 8 -3.47 -34.53 -28.92
N PRO A 9 -3.64 -35.15 -27.75
CA PRO A 9 -3.29 -34.54 -26.48
C PRO A 9 -1.76 -34.56 -26.35
N VAL A 10 -1.14 -33.38 -26.30
CA VAL A 10 0.29 -33.29 -25.98
C VAL A 10 0.46 -33.64 -24.50
N THR A 11 0.89 -34.87 -24.30
CA THR A 11 1.38 -35.47 -23.06
C THR A 11 2.62 -34.74 -22.53
N ALA A 12 2.67 -34.61 -21.20
CA ALA A 12 3.83 -34.48 -20.31
C ALA A 12 4.94 -33.48 -20.71
N ARG A 13 5.02 -32.38 -19.96
CA ARG A 13 6.07 -31.36 -20.01
C ARG A 13 7.39 -31.97 -19.51
N ASP A 14 8.42 -31.91 -20.36
CA ASP A 14 9.80 -32.32 -20.09
C ASP A 14 10.39 -31.48 -18.93
N PRO A 15 10.95 -32.09 -17.86
CA PRO A 15 11.46 -31.36 -16.70
C PRO A 15 12.86 -30.73 -16.89
N ASN A 16 13.48 -30.79 -18.07
CA ASN A 16 14.85 -30.32 -18.30
C ASN A 16 14.99 -29.18 -19.33
N LEU A 17 14.04 -28.26 -19.41
CA LEU A 17 14.21 -27.03 -20.19
C LEU A 17 14.26 -25.81 -19.26
N ASP A 18 15.44 -25.18 -19.27
CA ASP A 18 15.85 -24.02 -18.51
C ASP A 18 14.75 -22.95 -18.39
N GLU A 19 14.31 -22.72 -17.15
CA GLU A 19 13.45 -21.58 -16.78
C GLU A 19 14.18 -20.26 -17.06
N PRO A 20 13.55 -19.28 -17.72
CA PRO A 20 14.15 -17.97 -17.94
C PRO A 20 14.34 -17.24 -16.59
N SER A 21 15.61 -16.99 -16.28
CA SER A 21 16.18 -16.11 -15.26
C SER A 21 15.15 -15.25 -14.51
N ALA A 22 14.81 -15.70 -13.30
CA ALA A 22 14.17 -14.85 -12.29
C ALA A 22 14.95 -13.54 -12.20
N LEU A 23 14.22 -12.43 -12.36
CA LEU A 23 14.73 -11.07 -12.25
C LEU A 23 15.64 -10.94 -11.02
N ASP A 24 16.84 -10.42 -11.27
CA ASP A 24 17.91 -10.18 -10.32
C ASP A 24 17.40 -9.52 -9.03
N TYR A 25 17.15 -10.34 -8.01
CA TYR A 25 16.94 -9.88 -6.64
C TYR A 25 18.33 -9.66 -6.06
N ASP A 26 18.80 -8.42 -6.13
CA ASP A 26 20.09 -8.01 -5.60
C ASP A 26 20.15 -8.37 -4.10
N GLY A 27 21.00 -9.35 -3.81
CA GLY A 27 21.10 -10.00 -2.51
C GLY A 27 21.97 -9.21 -1.56
N ASP A 28 21.33 -8.55 -0.58
CA ASP A 28 21.90 -8.39 0.75
C ASP A 28 20.79 -8.54 1.80
N THR A 29 20.24 -9.74 1.89
CA THR A 29 19.42 -10.18 3.02
C THR A 29 20.31 -10.87 4.05
N SER A 30 20.89 -10.06 4.95
CA SER A 30 21.06 -10.51 6.33
C SER A 30 19.71 -11.05 6.80
N SER A 31 19.66 -12.36 7.06
CA SER A 31 18.47 -13.17 7.23
C SER A 31 17.72 -12.84 8.51
N PHE A 32 17.03 -11.70 8.52
CA PHE A 32 16.00 -11.42 9.52
C PHE A 32 14.78 -12.28 9.18
N LEU A 33 14.77 -13.53 9.64
CA LEU A 33 13.59 -14.40 9.60
C LEU A 33 12.63 -13.93 10.69
N PRO A 34 11.51 -13.25 10.36
CA PRO A 34 10.57 -12.81 11.37
C PRO A 34 9.87 -14.04 11.97
N THR A 35 10.28 -14.39 13.18
CA THR A 35 9.69 -15.48 13.94
C THR A 35 8.33 -14.99 14.47
N ARG A 36 7.27 -15.39 13.76
CA ARG A 36 5.83 -15.10 13.98
C ARG A 36 5.33 -13.81 13.33
N VAL A 37 4.59 -14.00 12.25
CA VAL A 37 3.63 -13.00 11.75
C VAL A 37 2.47 -12.91 12.73
N LEU A 38 2.22 -11.72 13.28
CA LEU A 38 1.17 -11.48 14.27
C LEU A 38 0.00 -10.67 13.71
N ILE A 39 0.26 -9.77 12.77
CA ILE A 39 -0.71 -8.78 12.28
C ILE A 39 -0.45 -8.59 10.78
N ASP A 40 -1.45 -8.29 9.96
CA ASP A 40 -1.23 -7.83 8.58
C ASP A 40 -1.39 -6.30 8.46
N VAL A 41 -1.01 -5.76 7.30
CA VAL A 41 -1.01 -4.31 7.04
C VAL A 41 -2.40 -3.69 7.09
N PHE A 42 -3.45 -4.46 6.77
CA PHE A 42 -4.82 -3.98 6.82
C PHE A 42 -5.31 -3.91 8.26
N HIS A 43 -4.99 -4.91 9.07
CA HIS A 43 -5.26 -4.88 10.51
C HIS A 43 -4.55 -3.70 11.19
N LEU A 44 -3.34 -3.33 10.76
CA LEU A 44 -2.66 -2.12 11.28
C LEU A 44 -3.44 -0.82 11.01
N ILE A 45 -4.17 -0.75 9.90
CA ILE A 45 -4.99 0.43 9.58
C ILE A 45 -6.27 0.43 10.42
N ASP A 46 -6.88 -0.74 10.61
CA ASP A 46 -8.18 -0.88 11.27
C ASP A 46 -8.09 -0.84 12.80
N ILE A 47 -6.94 -1.22 13.40
CA ILE A 47 -6.80 -1.36 14.85
C ILE A 47 -6.59 -0.03 15.57
N ILE A 48 -6.05 0.99 14.90
CA ILE A 48 -5.72 2.28 15.52
C ILE A 48 -7.02 3.07 15.77
N PRO A 49 -7.44 3.24 17.04
CA PRO A 49 -8.74 3.81 17.38
C PRO A 49 -8.69 5.35 17.37
N ILE A 50 -8.49 5.94 16.19
CA ILE A 50 -8.50 7.40 16.04
C ILE A 50 -9.91 7.98 16.20
N ASN A 51 -10.00 9.23 16.66
CA ASN A 51 -11.28 9.93 16.69
C ASN A 51 -11.71 10.33 15.27
N LEU A 52 -12.71 9.64 14.72
CA LEU A 52 -13.21 9.89 13.34
C LEU A 52 -13.82 11.28 13.16
N ASN A 53 -14.37 11.88 14.22
CA ASN A 53 -14.95 13.22 14.19
C ASN A 53 -13.88 14.33 14.24
N HIS A 54 -12.60 13.96 14.37
CA HIS A 54 -11.50 14.91 14.35
C HIS A 54 -11.25 15.42 12.93
N GLY A 55 -11.08 16.73 12.74
CA GLY A 55 -10.90 17.33 11.40
C GLY A 55 -9.71 16.80 10.59
N MET A 56 -8.71 16.20 11.26
CA MET A 56 -7.54 15.56 10.64
C MET A 56 -7.65 14.04 10.47
N SER A 57 -8.75 13.40 10.87
CA SER A 57 -8.89 11.93 10.85
C SER A 57 -8.71 11.36 9.43
N THR A 58 -9.33 11.98 8.44
CA THR A 58 -9.23 11.59 7.02
C THR A 58 -7.81 11.77 6.48
N GLU A 59 -7.16 12.89 6.77
CA GLU A 59 -5.80 13.15 6.31
C GLU A 59 -4.81 12.19 6.96
N PHE A 60 -4.94 11.93 8.27
CA PHE A 60 -4.14 10.93 8.97
C PHE A 60 -4.29 9.54 8.34
N SER A 61 -5.53 9.09 8.13
CA SER A 61 -5.81 7.76 7.55
C SER A 61 -5.24 7.63 6.13
N ARG A 62 -5.31 8.71 5.33
CA ARG A 62 -4.70 8.77 4.00
C ARG A 62 -3.18 8.68 4.09
N ARG A 63 -2.54 9.45 4.97
CA ARG A 63 -1.08 9.44 5.16
C ARG A 63 -0.58 8.10 5.68
N LEU A 64 -1.30 7.45 6.59
CA LEU A 64 -0.97 6.12 7.10
C LEU A 64 -0.96 5.10 5.96
N ARG A 65 -1.99 5.11 5.11
CA ARG A 65 -2.05 4.29 3.90
C ARG A 65 -0.86 4.57 2.96
N ASP A 66 -0.57 5.83 2.68
CA ASP A 66 0.52 6.22 1.76
C ASP A 66 1.91 5.86 2.31
N VAL A 67 2.05 5.77 3.64
CA VAL A 67 3.26 5.30 4.30
C VAL A 67 3.42 3.79 4.20
N LEU A 68 2.34 3.03 4.35
CA LEU A 68 2.36 1.57 4.32
C LEU A 68 2.53 1.02 2.89
N PHE A 69 1.91 1.67 1.91
CA PHE A 69 1.89 1.23 0.53
C PHE A 69 2.74 2.13 -0.37
N ALA A 70 3.51 1.53 -1.27
CA ALA A 70 4.14 2.23 -2.39
C ALA A 70 3.39 1.90 -3.68
N ASN A 71 3.30 2.90 -4.56
CA ASN A 71 2.78 2.70 -5.90
C ASN A 71 3.81 1.92 -6.74
N ASN A 72 3.34 1.09 -7.65
CA ASN A 72 4.18 0.52 -8.69
C ASN A 72 4.66 1.67 -9.62
N SER A 73 5.98 1.75 -9.81
CA SER A 73 6.64 2.82 -10.57
C SER A 73 6.15 2.91 -12.01
N ASP A 74 5.92 1.76 -12.66
CA ASP A 74 5.58 1.70 -14.08
C ASP A 74 4.16 2.20 -14.31
N ASN A 75 3.21 1.72 -13.50
CA ASN A 75 1.83 2.19 -13.53
C ASN A 75 1.74 3.68 -13.20
N GLU A 76 2.50 4.16 -12.22
CA GLU A 76 2.52 5.58 -11.85
C GLU A 76 3.08 6.45 -12.96
N THR A 77 4.19 6.04 -13.58
CA THR A 77 4.81 6.75 -14.71
C THR A 77 3.88 6.80 -15.90
N MET A 78 3.22 5.68 -16.24
CA MET A 78 2.24 5.61 -17.31
C MET A 78 1.09 6.61 -17.12
N ILE A 79 0.56 6.71 -15.89
CA ILE A 79 -0.53 7.66 -15.59
C ILE A 79 -0.01 9.09 -15.63
N ARG A 80 1.20 9.37 -15.13
CA ARG A 80 1.79 10.71 -15.25
C ARG A 80 1.91 11.13 -16.71
N SER A 81 2.50 10.28 -17.56
CA SER A 81 2.61 10.56 -19.00
C SER A 81 1.25 10.75 -19.66
N TYR A 82 0.24 9.99 -19.27
CA TYR A 82 -1.14 10.19 -19.75
C TYR A 82 -1.68 11.57 -19.37
N LEU A 83 -1.55 12.00 -18.10
CA LEU A 83 -2.01 13.30 -17.62
C LEU A 83 -1.23 14.47 -18.25
N ASP A 84 0.07 14.30 -18.42
CA ASP A 84 0.95 15.30 -19.03
C ASP A 84 0.66 15.48 -20.52
N GLY A 85 0.24 14.42 -21.21
CA GLY A 85 -0.18 14.44 -22.61
C GLY A 85 -1.56 15.05 -22.87
N LEU A 86 -2.37 15.33 -21.84
CA LEU A 86 -3.67 15.99 -22.02
C LEU A 86 -3.50 17.47 -22.40
N PRO A 87 -4.36 18.03 -23.27
CA PRO A 87 -4.42 19.47 -23.53
C PRO A 87 -4.71 20.26 -22.25
N ASP A 88 -4.20 21.49 -22.15
CA ASP A 88 -4.40 22.33 -20.96
C ASP A 88 -5.87 22.72 -20.73
N GLU A 89 -6.68 22.72 -21.79
CA GLU A 89 -8.12 22.99 -21.74
C GLU A 89 -8.95 21.77 -21.30
N ASP A 90 -8.35 20.57 -21.18
CA ASP A 90 -9.07 19.38 -20.77
C ASP A 90 -9.47 19.49 -19.30
N LEU A 91 -10.75 19.22 -19.01
CA LEU A 91 -11.30 19.20 -17.65
C LEU A 91 -10.61 18.17 -16.73
N ASN A 92 -9.95 17.18 -17.31
CA ASN A 92 -9.20 16.15 -16.61
C ASN A 92 -7.71 16.48 -16.46
N LYS A 93 -7.22 17.60 -17.01
CA LYS A 93 -5.85 18.05 -16.83
C LYS A 93 -5.60 18.33 -15.34
N MET A 94 -4.75 17.52 -14.73
CA MET A 94 -4.36 17.66 -13.34
C MET A 94 -3.07 16.90 -13.08
N THR A 95 -2.36 17.27 -12.02
CA THR A 95 -1.19 16.49 -11.59
C THR A 95 -1.61 15.15 -10.99
N PHE A 96 -0.70 14.18 -10.95
CA PHE A 96 -0.95 12.89 -10.32
C PHE A 96 -1.43 13.04 -8.86
N ASP A 97 -0.85 13.95 -8.09
CA ASP A 97 -1.26 14.21 -6.72
C ASP A 97 -2.68 14.79 -6.63
N GLN A 98 -3.05 15.66 -7.57
CA GLN A 98 -4.41 16.18 -7.68
C GLN A 98 -5.40 15.08 -8.08
N LEU A 99 -5.01 14.16 -8.98
CA LEU A 99 -5.81 12.99 -9.36
C LEU A 99 -6.08 12.11 -8.14
N MET A 100 -5.04 11.79 -7.36
CA MET A 100 -5.18 10.96 -6.16
C MET A 100 -6.04 11.60 -5.06
N LYS A 101 -6.15 12.93 -5.04
CA LYS A 101 -7.02 13.67 -4.11
C LYS A 101 -8.46 13.83 -4.62
N LYS A 102 -8.64 14.19 -5.90
CA LYS A 102 -9.97 14.51 -6.48
C LYS A 102 -10.71 13.26 -6.98
N ARG A 103 -9.98 12.27 -7.51
CA ARG A 103 -10.55 11.05 -8.10
C ARG A 103 -9.78 9.79 -7.66
N PRO A 104 -9.64 9.54 -6.35
CA PRO A 104 -8.90 8.40 -5.82
C PRO A 104 -9.37 7.06 -6.41
N ASP A 105 -10.68 6.88 -6.63
CA ASP A 105 -11.24 5.67 -7.24
C ASP A 105 -10.63 5.34 -8.60
N TRP A 106 -10.41 6.36 -9.43
CA TRP A 106 -9.92 6.16 -10.78
C TRP A 106 -8.44 5.77 -10.75
N GLY A 107 -7.66 6.46 -9.92
CA GLY A 107 -6.22 6.23 -9.75
C GLY A 107 -5.94 4.88 -9.09
N LEU A 108 -6.62 4.55 -7.99
CA LEU A 108 -6.41 3.30 -7.24
C LEU A 108 -6.77 2.05 -8.05
N LYS A 109 -7.73 2.13 -9.00
CA LYS A 109 -8.04 1.03 -9.92
C LYS A 109 -6.92 0.75 -10.92
N ARG A 110 -6.06 1.73 -11.19
CA ARG A 110 -5.06 1.69 -12.27
C ARG A 110 -3.62 1.65 -11.75
N VAL A 111 -3.39 2.09 -10.53
CA VAL A 111 -2.08 2.01 -9.87
C VAL A 111 -2.06 0.83 -8.91
N ARG A 112 -1.33 -0.22 -9.29
CA ARG A 112 -1.02 -1.31 -8.38
C ARG A 112 -0.19 -0.78 -7.21
N LYS A 113 -0.52 -1.21 -6.00
CA LYS A 113 0.22 -0.88 -4.78
C LYS A 113 0.92 -2.14 -4.25
N HIS A 114 2.11 -1.95 -3.73
CA HIS A 114 2.86 -2.98 -3.02
C HIS A 114 3.17 -2.48 -1.61
N VAL A 115 3.26 -3.42 -0.67
CA VAL A 115 3.66 -3.06 0.69
C VAL A 115 5.14 -2.71 0.69
N ARG A 116 5.52 -1.62 1.36
CA ARG A 116 6.93 -1.22 1.47
C ARG A 116 7.71 -2.21 2.36
N GLN A 117 9.04 -2.15 2.27
CA GLN A 117 9.90 -2.95 3.15
C GLN A 117 9.68 -2.57 4.63
N PRO A 118 9.70 -3.55 5.56
CA PRO A 118 9.41 -3.31 6.98
C PRO A 118 10.25 -2.22 7.64
N VAL A 119 11.54 -2.15 7.30
CA VAL A 119 12.47 -1.12 7.83
C VAL A 119 12.02 0.28 7.43
N LYS A 120 11.67 0.47 6.15
CA LYS A 120 11.16 1.76 5.64
C LYS A 120 9.81 2.11 6.26
N ILE A 121 8.93 1.12 6.46
CA ILE A 121 7.63 1.32 7.11
C ILE A 121 7.83 1.78 8.56
N ALA A 122 8.70 1.13 9.33
CA ALA A 122 8.94 1.51 10.73
C ALA A 122 9.31 2.99 10.87
N THR A 123 10.31 3.46 10.11
CA THR A 123 10.77 4.85 10.17
C THR A 123 9.67 5.85 9.76
N THR A 124 8.91 5.52 8.71
CA THR A 124 7.91 6.44 8.16
C THR A 124 6.62 6.46 8.99
N VAL A 125 6.21 5.32 9.56
CA VAL A 125 5.10 5.25 10.52
C VAL A 125 5.45 5.97 11.82
N GLU A 126 6.67 5.82 12.31
CA GLU A 126 7.16 6.55 13.50
C GLU A 126 7.11 8.07 13.28
N ALA A 127 7.63 8.55 12.15
CA ALA A 127 7.56 9.96 11.78
C ALA A 127 6.10 10.46 11.68
N LEU A 128 5.21 9.64 11.13
CA LEU A 128 3.79 9.96 11.03
C LEU A 128 3.14 10.06 12.41
N PHE A 129 3.34 9.06 13.28
CA PHE A 129 2.78 9.09 14.64
C PHE A 129 3.30 10.29 15.42
N ASN A 130 4.59 10.59 15.32
CA ASN A 130 5.19 11.76 15.96
C ASN A 130 4.57 13.08 15.48
N THR A 131 4.15 13.15 14.21
CA THR A 131 3.50 14.34 13.64
C THR A 131 2.08 14.55 14.20
N TYR A 132 1.34 13.47 14.46
CA TYR A 132 -0.09 13.53 14.78
C TYR A 132 -0.43 13.27 16.25
N GLN A 133 0.47 12.70 17.04
CA GLN A 133 0.21 12.26 18.42
C GLN A 133 -0.30 13.36 19.35
N ASP A 134 0.08 14.61 19.12
CA ASP A 134 -0.32 15.76 19.96
C ASP A 134 -1.26 16.72 19.23
N SER A 135 -1.84 16.27 18.09
CA SER A 135 -2.81 17.06 17.36
C SER A 135 -4.16 17.11 18.08
N ASN A 136 -4.66 18.32 18.28
CA ASN A 136 -5.97 18.60 18.87
C ASN A 136 -6.90 19.22 17.83
N CYS A 137 -8.18 18.89 17.92
CA CYS A 137 -9.19 19.45 17.03
C CYS A 137 -9.43 20.91 17.40
N VAL A 138 -9.33 21.80 16.41
CA VAL A 138 -9.62 23.23 16.63
C VAL A 138 -11.08 23.46 17.08
N ILE A 139 -12.02 22.64 16.60
CA ILE A 139 -13.45 22.79 16.89
C ILE A 139 -13.82 22.14 18.22
N THR A 140 -13.44 20.87 18.43
CA THR A 140 -13.89 20.10 19.60
C THR A 140 -12.90 20.10 20.76
N GLY A 141 -11.66 20.54 20.55
CA GLY A 141 -10.57 20.46 21.52
C GLY A 141 -10.10 19.03 21.82
N LEU A 142 -10.73 18.01 21.23
CA LEU A 142 -10.39 16.62 21.47
C LEU A 142 -9.12 16.23 20.71
N PRO A 143 -8.26 15.37 21.29
CA PRO A 143 -7.08 14.88 20.61
C PRO A 143 -7.48 13.91 19.49
N LEU A 144 -6.69 13.89 18.40
CA LEU A 144 -6.80 12.83 17.41
C LEU A 144 -6.39 11.48 18.01
N PHE A 145 -5.31 11.50 18.80
CA PHE A 145 -4.75 10.34 19.50
C PHE A 145 -5.08 10.44 20.98
N ASP A 146 -6.13 9.75 21.41
CA ASP A 146 -6.43 9.59 22.83
C ASP A 146 -5.39 8.70 23.53
N LYS A 147 -5.46 8.59 24.86
CA LYS A 147 -4.51 7.77 25.64
C LYS A 147 -4.50 6.30 25.18
N ARG A 148 -5.65 5.79 24.74
CA ARG A 148 -5.79 4.42 24.25
C ARG A 148 -5.11 4.25 22.89
N CYS A 149 -5.35 5.18 21.97
CA CYS A 149 -4.78 5.25 20.64
C CYS A 149 -3.26 5.36 20.69
N LYS A 150 -2.71 6.22 21.57
CA LYS A 150 -1.26 6.29 21.79
C LYS A 150 -0.68 4.94 22.19
N LYS A 151 -1.32 4.22 23.11
CA LYS A 151 -0.88 2.89 23.55
C LYS A 151 -0.92 1.86 22.42
N VAL A 152 -1.99 1.85 21.62
CA VAL A 152 -2.12 0.94 20.46
C VAL A 152 -1.08 1.28 19.39
N ALA A 153 -0.94 2.56 19.04
CA ALA A 153 0.06 3.02 18.06
C ALA A 153 1.49 2.66 18.47
N SER A 154 1.85 2.78 19.76
CA SER A 154 3.17 2.34 20.25
C SER A 154 3.35 0.82 20.13
N TYR A 155 2.31 0.03 20.45
CA TYR A 155 2.36 -1.42 20.31
C TYR A 155 2.51 -1.86 18.85
N ASP A 156 1.78 -1.20 17.94
CA ASP A 156 1.85 -1.45 16.51
C ASP A 156 3.24 -1.11 15.97
N LEU A 157 3.79 0.06 16.33
CA LEU A 157 5.13 0.46 15.92
C LEU A 157 6.20 -0.54 16.39
N GLU A 158 6.10 -1.03 17.62
CA GLU A 158 6.97 -2.08 18.15
C GLU A 158 6.83 -3.41 17.39
N THR A 159 5.62 -3.74 16.97
CA THR A 159 5.32 -4.95 16.18
C THR A 159 5.93 -4.83 14.77
N ILE A 160 5.83 -3.65 14.16
CA ILE A 160 6.45 -3.31 12.88
C ILE A 160 7.98 -3.43 12.98
N LYS A 161 8.59 -2.81 14.00
CA LYS A 161 10.05 -2.83 14.23
C LYS A 161 10.58 -4.26 14.44
N LYS A 162 9.77 -5.16 15.00
CA LYS A 162 10.11 -6.59 15.17
C LYS A 162 9.86 -7.45 13.93
N GLY A 163 9.43 -6.86 12.82
CA GLY A 163 9.18 -7.56 11.55
C GLY A 163 7.98 -8.51 11.59
N ARG A 164 7.07 -8.36 12.55
CA ARG A 164 5.97 -9.32 12.77
C ARG A 164 4.72 -9.05 11.92
N ILE A 165 4.87 -8.35 10.81
CA ILE A 165 3.76 -7.98 9.92
C ILE A 165 3.71 -8.95 8.74
N HIS A 166 2.54 -9.51 8.43
CA HIS A 166 2.35 -10.18 7.16
C HIS A 166 2.26 -9.16 6.03
N LEU A 167 3.14 -9.31 5.04
CA LEU A 167 3.07 -8.59 3.77
C LEU A 167 2.33 -9.47 2.75
N VAL A 168 1.07 -9.88 2.99
CA VAL A 168 0.35 -10.64 1.95
C VAL A 168 0.07 -9.67 0.79
N PHE A 169 0.62 -10.00 -0.37
CA PHE A 169 0.37 -9.32 -1.63
C PHE A 169 -1.00 -9.77 -2.15
N LEU A 170 -2.02 -8.90 -2.03
CA LEU A 170 -3.27 -9.08 -2.78
C LEU A 170 -3.39 -7.93 -3.76
N GLY A 171 -3.35 -8.31 -5.05
CA GLY A 171 -3.60 -7.42 -6.16
C GLY A 171 -4.93 -6.70 -5.97
N ILE A 172 -4.90 -5.39 -6.26
CA ILE A 172 -6.03 -4.47 -6.23
C ILE A 172 -6.62 -4.29 -4.83
N ILE A 173 -6.02 -3.38 -4.07
CA ILE A 173 -6.54 -2.93 -2.77
C ILE A 173 -7.74 -2.00 -3.02
N TYR A 174 -8.95 -2.53 -2.89
CA TYR A 174 -10.14 -1.73 -2.61
C TYR A 174 -10.36 -1.70 -1.10
N VAL A 175 -10.06 -0.58 -0.44
CA VAL A 175 -10.68 -0.26 0.85
C VAL A 175 -10.88 1.26 0.96
N TYR A 176 -12.14 1.67 0.91
CA TYR A 176 -12.60 2.96 1.43
C TYR A 176 -13.18 2.74 2.82
N ARG A 177 -12.79 3.62 3.74
CA ARG A 177 -13.63 4.09 4.83
C ARG A 177 -13.27 5.54 5.10
#